data_AF-A0A8H3XAJ6-F1
#
_entry.id   AF-A0A8H3XAJ6-F1
#
_cell.length_a   1.000
_cell.length_b   1.000
_cell.length_c   1.000
_cell.angle_alpha   90.00
_cell.angle_beta   90.00
_cell.angle_gamma   90.00
#
_symmetry.space_group_name_H-M   'P 1'
#
loop_
_entity.id
_entity.type
_entity.pdbx_description
1 polymer ?
#
loop_
_entity_poly.entity_id
_entity_poly.type
_entity_poly.pdbx_seq_one_letter_code
_entity_poly.pdbx_strand_id
1 'polypeptide(L)'
;MLQLLSDVKRYIEQALEISKNKAKKTDDAQNQIAEDTGAWQDSDDEKANVYKIHQILNHQKNWKFAINLTNITNLTKKNDEYNESDTHNKSSDTLKIQKKLLSNKKLEVTKMKHVNQQTYSQSVIQSVAFHPNAQVTMTTGLDKTIRLFQIDGPENYK
;
A
#
# COMPACT_ATOMS: atom_id res chain seq x y z
N MET A 1 35.43 47.11 45.74
CA MET A 1 36.16 46.87 44.47
C MET A 1 36.79 45.48 44.42
N LEU A 2 37.42 44.98 45.50
CA LEU A 2 38.04 43.65 45.54
C LEU A 2 37.05 42.46 45.49
N GLN A 3 35.84 42.61 46.02
CA GLN A 3 34.84 41.53 46.01
C GLN A 3 34.36 41.19 44.59
N LEU A 4 34.07 42.21 43.77
CA LEU A 4 33.64 42.06 42.39
C LEU A 4 34.67 41.33 41.51
N LEU A 5 35.97 41.56 41.76
CA LEU A 5 37.04 40.87 41.05
C LEU A 5 37.08 39.37 41.38
N SER A 6 36.79 38.99 42.63
CA SER A 6 36.73 37.58 43.04
C SER A 6 35.54 36.84 42.42
N ASP A 7 34.39 37.52 42.31
CA ASP A 7 33.18 36.94 41.72
C ASP A 7 33.33 36.76 40.20
N VAL A 8 33.95 37.72 39.51
CA VAL A 8 34.26 37.60 38.07
C VAL A 8 35.23 36.46 37.81
N LYS A 9 36.28 36.31 38.64
CA LYS A 9 37.24 35.19 38.49
C LYS A 9 36.56 33.84 38.68
N ARG A 10 35.71 33.70 39.69
CA ARG A 10 34.94 32.48 39.96
C ARG A 10 33.98 32.13 38.81
N TYR A 11 33.35 33.14 38.21
CA TYR A 11 32.47 32.94 37.07
C TYR A 11 33.21 32.42 35.83
N ILE A 12 34.40 32.94 35.56
CA ILE A 12 35.25 32.50 34.44
C ILE A 12 35.71 31.06 34.64
N GLU A 13 36.16 30.70 35.85
CA GLU A 13 36.58 29.33 36.16
C GLU A 13 35.42 28.33 36.03
N GLN A 14 34.22 28.71 36.48
CA GLN A 14 33.02 27.88 36.33
C GLN A 14 32.62 27.68 34.87
N ALA A 15 32.70 28.72 34.04
CA ALA A 15 32.43 28.61 32.60
C ALA A 15 33.45 27.71 31.87
N LEU A 16 34.72 27.77 32.27
CA LEU A 16 35.79 26.92 31.75
C LEU A 16 35.56 25.44 32.10
N GLU A 17 35.12 25.17 33.34
CA GLU A 17 34.81 23.82 33.80
C GLU A 17 33.60 23.22 33.06
N ILE A 18 32.56 24.03 32.82
CA ILE A 18 31.38 23.62 32.02
C ILE A 18 31.79 23.30 30.58
N SER A 19 32.70 24.09 29.99
CA SER A 19 33.21 23.85 28.63
C SER A 19 34.01 22.54 28.54
N LYS A 20 34.90 22.28 29.50
CA LYS A 20 35.68 21.02 29.56
C LYS A 20 34.80 19.79 29.74
N ASN A 21 33.78 19.88 30.59
CA ASN A 21 32.84 18.78 30.80
C ASN A 21 31.94 18.55 29.59
N LYS A 22 31.60 19.60 28.84
CA LYS A 22 30.87 19.48 27.57
C LYS A 22 31.70 18.78 26.49
N ALA A 23 33.00 19.08 26.41
CA ALA A 23 33.93 18.42 25.50
C ALA A 23 34.11 16.92 25.84
N LYS A 24 34.36 16.57 27.10
CA LYS A 24 34.43 15.15 27.52
C LYS A 24 33.15 14.38 27.21
N LYS A 25 31.98 14.98 27.46
CA LYS A 25 30.70 14.34 27.18
C LYS A 25 30.43 14.16 25.67
N THR A 26 31.08 14.94 24.80
CA THR A 26 30.98 14.77 23.35
C THR A 26 31.93 13.68 22.85
N ASP A 27 33.13 13.56 23.42
CA ASP A 27 34.08 12.49 23.09
C ASP A 27 33.57 11.12 23.60
N ASP A 28 32.98 11.07 24.79
CA ASP A 28 32.39 9.84 25.36
C ASP A 28 31.11 9.41 24.61
N ALA A 29 30.35 10.36 24.06
CA ALA A 29 29.14 10.08 23.28
C ALA A 29 29.45 9.63 21.84
N GLN A 30 30.64 9.91 21.31
CA GLN A 30 31.09 9.41 20.01
C GLN A 30 31.69 7.99 20.09
N ASN A 31 32.00 7.50 21.29
CA ASN A 31 32.64 6.19 21.50
C ASN A 31 31.68 5.06 21.93
N GLN A 32 30.37 5.26 21.79
CA GLN A 32 29.33 4.25 22.05
C GLN A 32 28.42 4.01 20.84
N ILE A 33 28.94 4.20 19.63
CA ILE A 33 28.34 3.56 18.46
C ILE A 33 28.87 2.13 18.51
N ALA A 34 28.03 1.20 18.97
CA ALA A 34 28.32 -0.23 18.89
C ALA A 34 28.84 -0.50 17.48
N GLU A 35 30.10 -0.94 17.37
CA GLU A 35 30.62 -1.46 16.12
C GLU A 35 29.68 -2.59 15.71
N ASP A 36 28.93 -2.37 14.63
CA ASP A 36 28.06 -3.37 14.02
C ASP A 36 29.01 -4.42 13.42
N THR A 37 29.53 -5.29 14.28
CA THR A 37 30.36 -6.42 13.89
C THR A 37 29.47 -7.28 13.03
N GLY A 38 29.72 -7.25 11.72
CA GLY A 38 28.96 -8.03 10.75
C GLY A 38 28.78 -9.46 11.27
N ALA A 39 27.58 -10.01 11.12
CA ALA A 39 27.23 -11.32 11.67
C ALA A 39 28.13 -12.48 11.17
N TRP A 40 28.93 -12.23 10.12
CA TRP A 40 29.89 -13.14 9.53
C TRP A 40 31.18 -12.40 9.21
N GLN A 41 32.31 -13.04 9.49
CA GLN A 41 33.64 -12.54 9.12
C GLN A 41 34.31 -13.59 8.24
N ASP A 42 34.62 -13.22 6.99
CA ASP A 42 35.31 -14.10 6.06
C ASP A 42 36.82 -14.07 6.31
N SER A 43 37.47 -15.23 6.15
CA SER A 43 38.89 -15.42 6.53
C SER A 43 39.87 -14.83 5.53
N ASP A 44 39.43 -14.45 4.33
CA ASP A 44 40.27 -13.93 3.24
C ASP A 44 39.86 -12.53 2.74
N ASP A 45 38.95 -11.84 3.44
CA ASP A 45 38.41 -10.54 3.01
C ASP A 45 39.34 -9.36 3.39
N GLU A 46 39.91 -8.69 2.38
CA GLU A 46 40.74 -7.46 2.55
C GLU A 46 40.14 -6.19 1.91
N LYS A 47 38.82 -6.06 1.74
CA LYS A 47 38.26 -4.97 0.89
C LYS A 47 37.36 -3.95 1.56
N ALA A 48 37.86 -3.26 2.59
CA ALA A 48 37.20 -2.06 3.14
C ALA A 48 37.09 -0.88 2.14
N ASN A 49 38.01 -0.79 1.17
CA ASN A 49 38.13 0.39 0.30
C ASN A 49 37.04 0.45 -0.80
N VAL A 50 36.59 -0.71 -1.30
CA VAL A 50 35.56 -0.79 -2.36
C VAL A 50 34.19 -0.37 -1.83
N TYR A 51 33.86 -0.74 -0.59
CA TYR A 51 32.59 -0.35 0.06
C TYR A 51 32.51 1.17 0.25
N LYS A 52 33.60 1.83 0.64
CA LYS A 52 33.63 3.31 0.79
C LYS A 52 33.35 4.02 -0.53
N ILE A 53 33.97 3.56 -1.63
CA ILE A 53 33.73 4.11 -2.97
C ILE A 53 32.26 3.92 -3.38
N HIS A 54 31.70 2.73 -3.13
CA HIS A 54 30.28 2.46 -3.42
C HIS A 54 29.34 3.37 -2.62
N GLN A 55 29.63 3.68 -1.36
CA GLN A 55 28.81 4.57 -0.53
C GLN A 55 28.83 6.02 -1.01
N ILE A 56 29.96 6.49 -1.54
CA ILE A 56 30.09 7.85 -2.09
C ILE A 56 29.31 7.97 -3.40
N LEU A 57 29.42 6.96 -4.28
CA LEU A 57 28.74 6.95 -5.58
C LEU A 57 27.22 6.71 -5.44
N ASN A 58 26.83 5.80 -4.55
CA ASN A 58 25.44 5.55 -4.21
C ASN A 58 25.11 6.25 -2.89
N HIS A 59 24.76 7.54 -3.00
CA HIS A 59 24.20 8.32 -1.90
C HIS A 59 23.16 7.46 -1.17
N GLN A 60 23.48 6.98 0.03
CA GLN A 60 22.68 5.95 0.67
C GLN A 60 21.27 6.49 0.90
N LYS A 61 20.28 5.85 0.28
CA LYS A 61 18.89 6.26 0.39
C LYS A 61 18.46 6.17 1.85
N ASN A 62 17.92 7.27 2.37
CA ASN A 62 17.53 7.49 3.77
C ASN A 62 16.62 6.39 4.37
N TRP A 63 15.93 5.60 3.53
CA TRP A 63 15.09 4.51 4.00
C TRP A 63 15.84 3.46 4.82
N LYS A 64 17.15 3.24 4.57
CA LYS A 64 17.95 2.28 5.35
C LYS A 64 18.17 2.73 6.80
N PHE A 65 18.47 4.01 7.02
CA PHE A 65 18.72 4.55 8.36
C PHE A 65 17.43 4.79 9.17
N ALA A 66 16.33 5.11 8.49
CA ALA A 66 15.05 5.38 9.16
C ALA A 66 14.42 4.13 9.81
N ILE A 67 14.66 2.93 9.24
CA ILE A 67 14.07 1.66 9.72
C ILE A 67 14.57 1.29 11.13
N ASN A 68 15.85 1.56 11.44
CA ASN A 68 16.41 1.20 12.74
C ASN A 68 15.75 2.00 13.89
N LEU A 69 15.50 3.29 13.68
CA LEU A 69 14.76 4.12 14.65
C LEU A 69 13.30 3.67 14.82
N THR A 70 12.65 3.16 13.76
CA THR A 70 11.26 2.69 13.85
C THR A 70 11.14 1.42 14.68
N ASN A 71 12.10 0.49 14.55
CA ASN A 71 12.10 -0.75 15.34
C ASN A 71 12.30 -0.46 16.84
N ILE A 72 13.18 0.47 17.19
CA ILE A 72 13.42 0.88 18.60
C ILE A 72 12.17 1.55 19.19
N THR A 73 11.49 2.41 18.42
CA THR A 73 10.26 3.07 18.89
C THR A 73 9.06 2.11 18.97
N ASN A 74 8.95 1.14 18.06
CA ASN A 74 7.90 0.11 18.09
C ASN A 74 8.07 -0.87 19.26
N LEU A 75 9.30 -1.18 19.70
CA LEU A 75 9.56 -1.95 20.92
C LEU A 75 9.04 -1.24 22.18
N THR A 76 9.03 0.10 22.19
CA THR A 76 8.53 0.90 23.32
C THR A 76 7.03 1.17 23.29
N LYS A 77 6.35 0.91 22.16
CA LYS A 77 4.91 1.12 21.99
C LYS A 77 4.18 -0.22 21.86
N LYS A 78 4.07 -0.96 22.97
CA LYS A 78 3.03 -1.99 23.13
C LYS A 78 1.72 -1.35 23.60
N ASN A 79 1.12 -0.53 22.77
CA ASN A 79 -0.29 -0.20 22.90
C ASN A 79 -0.92 -0.58 21.57
N ASP A 80 -1.91 -1.48 21.62
CA ASP A 80 -2.63 -2.05 20.49
C ASP A 80 -3.53 -1.00 19.82
N GLU A 81 -2.92 0.05 19.27
CA GLU A 81 -3.57 1.03 18.42
C GLU A 81 -3.48 0.55 16.98
N TYR A 82 -4.64 0.26 16.39
CA TYR A 82 -4.81 -0.18 15.00
C TYR A 82 -4.11 0.82 14.05
N ASN A 83 -2.99 0.41 13.46
CA ASN A 83 -2.24 1.24 12.50
C ASN A 83 -2.78 1.06 11.07
N GLU A 84 -3.44 2.08 10.55
CA GLU A 84 -4.02 2.13 9.19
C GLU A 84 -2.97 1.90 8.08
N SER A 85 -1.69 2.17 8.35
CA SER A 85 -0.56 2.00 7.43
C SER A 85 -0.21 0.55 7.10
N ASP A 86 -0.59 -0.42 7.95
CA ASP A 86 -0.23 -1.84 7.76
C ASP A 86 -1.03 -2.53 6.63
N THR A 87 -2.04 -1.85 6.11
CA THR A 87 -2.90 -2.33 5.03
C THR A 87 -2.34 -2.01 3.64
N HIS A 88 -1.52 -0.97 3.50
CA HIS A 88 -1.03 -0.48 2.21
C HIS A 88 0.27 -1.14 1.72
N ASN A 89 0.98 -1.85 2.60
CA ASN A 89 2.24 -2.54 2.27
C ASN A 89 2.06 -4.03 1.93
N LYS A 90 0.84 -4.55 2.02
CA LYS A 90 0.51 -5.93 1.62
C LYS A 90 0.13 -5.90 0.14
N SER A 91 1.13 -5.97 -0.72
CA SER A 91 0.91 -6.17 -2.15
C SER A 91 0.45 -7.60 -2.40
N SER A 92 -0.87 -7.77 -2.42
CA SER A 92 -1.53 -8.80 -3.22
C SER A 92 -2.83 -8.16 -3.64
N ASP A 93 -2.97 -7.93 -4.94
CA ASP A 93 -4.21 -7.64 -5.66
C ASP A 93 -5.40 -7.33 -4.77
N THR A 94 -5.85 -6.08 -4.82
CA THR A 94 -7.18 -5.66 -4.36
C THR A 94 -8.22 -6.49 -5.10
N LEU A 95 -8.45 -7.70 -4.60
CA LEU A 95 -9.34 -8.69 -5.18
C LEU A 95 -10.65 -7.96 -5.38
N LYS A 96 -11.06 -7.82 -6.64
CA LYS A 96 -12.39 -7.32 -7.00
C LYS A 96 -13.37 -8.34 -6.42
N ILE A 97 -13.74 -8.12 -5.16
CA ILE A 97 -14.65 -8.96 -4.40
C ILE A 97 -15.88 -9.08 -5.28
N GLN A 98 -16.15 -10.31 -5.70
CA GLN A 98 -17.26 -10.63 -6.57
C GLN A 98 -18.53 -10.05 -5.93
N LYS A 99 -19.08 -9.04 -6.58
CA LYS A 99 -20.17 -8.25 -6.00
C LYS A 99 -21.44 -9.10 -6.06
N LYS A 100 -21.74 -9.81 -4.95
CA LYS A 100 -23.05 -10.44 -4.70
C LYS A 100 -24.19 -9.43 -4.79
N LEU A 101 -23.88 -8.14 -4.61
CA LEU A 101 -24.81 -7.02 -4.72
C LEU A 101 -24.41 -6.09 -5.87
N LEU A 102 -25.39 -5.65 -6.65
CA LEU A 102 -25.21 -4.66 -7.71
C LEU A 102 -24.67 -3.34 -7.14
N SER A 103 -23.82 -2.66 -7.90
CA SER A 103 -23.37 -1.33 -7.52
C SER A 103 -24.49 -0.31 -7.72
N ASN A 104 -24.76 0.53 -6.72
CA ASN A 104 -25.83 1.52 -6.77
C ASN A 104 -25.60 2.65 -7.80
N LYS A 105 -24.35 2.85 -8.22
CA LYS A 105 -23.93 4.01 -9.02
C LYS A 105 -23.54 3.67 -10.46
N LYS A 106 -23.10 2.43 -10.69
CA LYS A 106 -22.63 1.97 -12.00
C LYS A 106 -23.25 0.62 -12.35
N LEU A 107 -24.06 0.62 -13.39
CA LEU A 107 -24.60 -0.60 -13.98
C LEU A 107 -23.62 -1.07 -15.07
N GLU A 108 -23.19 -2.32 -14.99
CA GLU A 108 -22.35 -2.93 -16.02
C GLU A 108 -23.26 -3.77 -16.92
N VAL A 109 -23.49 -3.29 -18.15
CA VAL A 109 -24.36 -3.94 -19.14
C VAL A 109 -23.58 -4.12 -20.43
N THR A 110 -23.72 -5.29 -21.04
CA THR A 110 -23.18 -5.60 -22.35
C THR A 110 -24.31 -5.90 -23.31
N LYS A 111 -24.29 -5.29 -24.50
CA LYS A 111 -25.30 -5.52 -25.54
C LYS A 111 -25.05 -6.89 -26.20
N MET A 112 -26.10 -7.69 -26.31
CA MET A 112 -26.10 -8.98 -27.02
C MET A 112 -26.92 -8.91 -28.31
N LYS A 113 -26.91 -10.01 -29.09
CA LYS A 113 -27.68 -10.15 -30.34
C LYS A 113 -29.18 -10.11 -30.06
N HIS A 114 -29.94 -9.54 -31.00
CA HIS A 114 -31.40 -9.44 -30.86
C HIS A 114 -32.06 -10.82 -30.89
N VAL A 115 -33.01 -11.04 -29.98
CA VAL A 115 -33.75 -12.32 -29.87
C VAL A 115 -34.62 -12.58 -31.09
N ASN A 116 -35.31 -11.55 -31.58
CA ASN A 116 -36.22 -11.65 -32.72
C ASN A 116 -35.54 -11.60 -34.10
N GLN A 117 -34.20 -11.74 -34.17
CA GLN A 117 -33.47 -11.56 -35.42
C GLN A 117 -33.80 -12.63 -36.47
N GLN A 118 -34.06 -13.87 -36.05
CA GLN A 118 -34.41 -14.96 -36.98
C GLN A 118 -35.85 -14.82 -37.53
N THR A 119 -36.76 -14.23 -36.76
CA THR A 119 -38.14 -14.01 -37.19
C THR A 119 -38.69 -12.76 -36.54
N TYR A 120 -38.81 -11.72 -37.34
CA TYR A 120 -39.46 -10.49 -36.93
C TYR A 120 -40.97 -10.72 -36.67
N SER A 121 -41.49 -9.98 -35.70
CA SER A 121 -42.93 -9.90 -35.48
C SER A 121 -43.59 -9.09 -36.59
N GLN A 122 -44.76 -9.51 -37.04
CA GLN A 122 -45.55 -8.78 -38.03
C GLN A 122 -46.37 -7.64 -37.41
N SER A 123 -46.35 -7.53 -36.09
CA SER A 123 -47.01 -6.46 -35.33
C SER A 123 -46.19 -6.05 -34.11
N VAL A 124 -46.68 -5.06 -33.37
CA VAL A 124 -46.06 -4.58 -32.13
C VAL A 124 -46.03 -5.72 -31.11
N ILE A 125 -44.86 -5.94 -30.51
CA ILE A 125 -44.67 -6.90 -29.42
C ILE A 125 -45.32 -6.30 -28.17
N GLN A 126 -46.28 -7.04 -27.59
CA GLN A 126 -46.97 -6.61 -26.38
C GLN A 126 -46.33 -7.17 -25.12
N SER A 127 -45.83 -8.40 -25.16
CA SER A 127 -45.25 -9.05 -23.98
C SER A 127 -44.03 -9.89 -24.34
N VAL A 128 -43.12 -9.98 -23.38
CA VAL A 128 -41.92 -10.80 -23.42
C VAL A 128 -41.81 -11.52 -22.08
N ALA A 129 -41.67 -12.85 -22.10
CA ALA A 129 -41.57 -13.66 -20.90
C ALA A 129 -40.41 -14.65 -21.01
N PHE A 130 -39.70 -14.88 -19.92
CA PHE A 130 -38.62 -15.87 -19.83
C PHE A 130 -39.13 -17.13 -19.14
N HIS A 131 -38.76 -18.28 -19.67
CA HIS A 131 -39.05 -19.53 -18.98
C HIS A 131 -38.22 -19.61 -17.69
N PRO A 132 -38.80 -19.98 -16.54
CA PRO A 132 -38.11 -19.94 -15.24
C PRO A 132 -36.93 -20.92 -15.13
N ASN A 133 -36.94 -22.00 -15.92
CA ASN A 133 -35.95 -23.08 -15.84
C ASN A 133 -35.19 -23.34 -17.15
N ALA A 134 -35.61 -22.72 -18.26
CA ALA A 134 -35.03 -23.01 -19.58
C ALA A 134 -34.55 -21.70 -20.19
N GLN A 135 -33.50 -21.78 -21.02
CA GLN A 135 -32.94 -20.63 -21.74
C GLN A 135 -33.81 -20.32 -22.97
N VAL A 136 -35.09 -20.02 -22.73
CA VAL A 136 -36.08 -19.75 -23.76
C VAL A 136 -36.86 -18.49 -23.40
N THR A 137 -37.03 -17.62 -24.38
CA THR A 137 -37.89 -16.44 -24.30
C THR A 137 -39.10 -16.63 -25.19
N MET A 138 -40.26 -16.21 -24.69
CA MET A 138 -41.48 -16.09 -25.44
C MET A 138 -41.74 -14.62 -25.77
N THR A 139 -42.11 -14.34 -27.02
CA THR A 139 -42.61 -13.03 -27.45
C THR A 139 -44.01 -13.17 -28.01
N THR A 140 -44.90 -12.23 -27.67
CA THR A 140 -46.28 -12.21 -28.17
C THR A 140 -46.61 -10.84 -28.74
N GLY A 141 -47.39 -10.82 -29.81
CA GLY A 141 -47.83 -9.59 -30.49
C GLY A 141 -49.31 -9.61 -30.86
N LEU A 142 -49.79 -8.48 -31.39
CA LEU A 142 -51.16 -8.35 -31.92
C LEU A 142 -51.42 -9.14 -33.20
N ASP A 143 -50.39 -9.78 -33.75
CA ASP A 143 -50.49 -10.69 -34.90
C ASP A 143 -51.08 -12.05 -34.52
N LYS A 144 -51.52 -12.24 -33.26
CA LYS A 144 -52.08 -13.49 -32.70
C LYS A 144 -51.10 -14.65 -32.76
N THR A 145 -49.81 -14.36 -32.85
CA THR A 145 -48.77 -15.39 -32.86
C THR A 145 -47.90 -15.30 -31.62
N ILE A 146 -47.44 -16.48 -31.19
CA ILE A 146 -46.49 -16.64 -30.09
C ILE A 146 -45.21 -17.18 -30.72
N ARG A 147 -44.08 -16.55 -30.43
CA ARG A 147 -42.77 -16.98 -30.91
C ARG A 147 -41.89 -17.31 -29.72
N LEU A 148 -41.38 -18.53 -29.70
CA LEU A 148 -40.38 -19.01 -28.76
C LEU A 148 -39.00 -18.86 -29.40
N PHE A 149 -38.01 -18.46 -28.62
CA PHE A 149 -36.63 -18.32 -29.03
C PHE A 149 -35.72 -18.90 -27.96
N GLN A 150 -34.80 -19.77 -28.34
CA GLN A 150 -33.71 -20.25 -27.51
C GLN A 150 -32.61 -19.18 -27.47
N ILE A 151 -32.13 -18.84 -26.27
CA ILE A 151 -31.21 -17.73 -26.01
C ILE A 151 -29.84 -18.32 -25.65
N ASP A 152 -28.96 -18.50 -26.63
CA ASP A 152 -27.64 -19.11 -26.41
C ASP A 152 -26.50 -18.08 -26.42
N GLY A 153 -26.78 -16.82 -26.82
CA GLY A 153 -25.83 -15.71 -26.78
C GLY A 153 -25.29 -15.29 -28.16
N PRO A 154 -24.57 -16.14 -28.92
CA PRO A 154 -24.07 -15.78 -30.23
C PRO A 154 -25.15 -15.85 -31.32
N GLU A 155 -26.06 -16.81 -31.23
CA GLU A 155 -27.23 -16.94 -32.09
C GLU A 155 -28.47 -17.30 -31.26
N ASN A 156 -29.62 -16.73 -31.62
CA ASN A 156 -30.89 -17.02 -30.95
C ASN A 156 -31.77 -17.79 -31.94
N TYR A 157 -31.89 -19.11 -31.73
CA TYR A 157 -32.67 -19.97 -32.62
C TYR A 157 -34.16 -19.94 -32.25
N LYS A 158 -35.03 -20.04 -33.25
CA LYS A 158 -36.49 -20.17 -33.07
C LYS A 158 -36.91 -21.62 -32.86
#